data_AF-A0A6G9AMJ2-F1
#
_entry.id   AF-A0A6G9AMJ2-F1
#
_cell.length_a   1.000
_cell.length_b   1.000
_cell.length_c   1.000
_cell.angle_alpha   90.00
_cell.angle_beta   90.00
_cell.angle_gamma   90.00
#
_symmetry.space_group_name_H-M   'P 1'
#
loop_
_entity.id
_entity.type
_entity.pdbx_description
1 polymer ?
#
loop_
_entity_poly.entity_id
_entity_poly.type
_entity_poly.pdbx_seq_one_letter_code
_entity_poly.pdbx_strand_id
1 'polypeptide(L)'
;MAKDKQYSSATLTRDEPAKKVPASTAPVAKPAPLRTSASEPTRRETAAAALPFGRQNYVLMLAGIATILAGFFIMSLDKEEFGFGFLGLTLGPIVVMSGFVIEFFAILARPKA
;
A
#
# COMPACT_ATOMS: atom_id res chain seq x y z
N MET A 1 -25.84 48.17 12.62
CA MET A 1 -26.69 46.98 12.41
C MET A 1 -28.06 47.48 11.98
N ALA A 2 -28.75 46.97 10.98
CA ALA A 2 -28.45 46.25 9.75
C ALA A 2 -29.65 46.58 8.82
N LYS A 3 -29.40 46.74 7.52
CA LYS A 3 -30.43 47.12 6.54
C LYS A 3 -31.27 45.89 6.19
N ASP A 4 -32.51 45.80 6.67
CA ASP A 4 -33.49 44.85 6.14
C ASP A 4 -34.28 45.51 5.03
N LYS A 5 -33.89 45.19 3.79
CA LYS A 5 -34.64 45.51 2.58
C LYS A 5 -35.32 44.24 2.11
N GLN A 6 -36.50 43.95 2.65
CA GLN A 6 -37.44 43.01 2.05
C GLN A 6 -38.45 43.81 1.23
N TYR A 7 -38.46 43.59 -0.09
CA TYR A 7 -39.64 43.81 -0.93
C TYR A 7 -39.54 43.00 -2.23
N SER A 8 -40.72 42.62 -2.72
CA SER A 8 -41.06 41.98 -4.00
C SER A 8 -41.02 40.44 -4.01
N SER A 9 -42.05 39.72 -4.45
CA SER A 9 -43.26 40.12 -5.19
C SER A 9 -44.33 39.03 -5.15
N ALA A 10 -45.59 39.46 -5.20
CA ALA A 10 -46.82 38.69 -5.27
C ALA A 10 -46.97 37.86 -6.57
N THR A 11 -47.84 36.83 -6.51
CA THR A 11 -48.84 36.32 -7.51
C THR A 11 -49.03 34.81 -7.27
N LEU A 12 -49.82 34.36 -6.29
CA LEU A 12 -51.26 34.02 -6.33
C LEU A 12 -51.74 33.05 -7.46
N THR A 13 -52.17 31.86 -7.00
CA THR A 13 -53.31 31.01 -7.43
C THR A 13 -53.30 30.25 -8.77
N ARG A 14 -53.42 28.91 -8.69
CA ARG A 14 -54.57 28.12 -9.19
C ARG A 14 -54.45 26.62 -8.80
N ASP A 15 -55.45 26.11 -8.07
CA ASP A 15 -55.71 24.71 -7.69
C ASP A 15 -56.38 23.85 -8.78
N GLU A 16 -55.99 22.55 -8.83
CA GLU A 16 -56.72 21.27 -9.14
C GLU A 16 -57.61 21.10 -10.41
N PRO A 17 -58.14 19.89 -10.79
CA PRO A 17 -57.79 18.48 -10.56
C PRO A 17 -57.98 17.50 -11.77
N ALA A 18 -57.47 16.27 -11.63
CA ALA A 18 -57.98 14.95 -12.04
C ALA A 18 -58.69 14.64 -13.40
N LYS A 19 -58.17 13.56 -14.04
CA LYS A 19 -58.86 12.28 -14.40
C LYS A 19 -59.24 11.97 -15.88
N LYS A 20 -58.89 10.70 -16.23
CA LYS A 20 -59.45 9.75 -17.22
C LYS A 20 -58.86 9.76 -18.65
N VAL A 21 -58.49 8.68 -19.37
CA VAL A 21 -58.51 7.16 -19.32
C VAL A 21 -58.26 6.72 -20.82
N PRO A 22 -58.03 5.46 -21.28
CA PRO A 22 -57.24 4.26 -20.88
C PRO A 22 -56.17 3.86 -21.97
N ALA A 23 -55.10 3.13 -21.64
CA ALA A 23 -54.87 1.68 -21.82
C ALA A 23 -55.12 1.00 -23.21
N SER A 24 -54.05 0.32 -23.66
CA SER A 24 -54.02 -0.99 -24.33
C SER A 24 -54.03 -1.07 -25.87
N THR A 25 -52.83 -1.25 -26.44
CA THR A 25 -52.53 -2.43 -27.27
C THR A 25 -51.13 -2.95 -26.91
N ALA A 26 -51.07 -4.15 -26.33
CA ALA A 26 -49.89 -5.02 -26.29
C ALA A 26 -50.04 -6.06 -27.44
N PRO A 27 -49.13 -7.04 -27.66
CA PRO A 27 -47.69 -7.17 -27.40
C PRO A 27 -46.91 -7.65 -28.65
N VAL A 28 -45.61 -7.39 -28.78
CA VAL A 28 -44.73 -8.27 -29.58
C VAL A 28 -43.46 -8.53 -28.80
N ALA A 29 -43.38 -9.74 -28.26
CA ALA A 29 -42.19 -10.32 -27.69
C ALA A 29 -41.24 -10.76 -28.82
N LYS A 30 -39.97 -10.36 -28.74
CA LYS A 30 -38.79 -11.14 -29.17
C LYS A 30 -37.54 -10.61 -28.45
N PRO A 31 -36.52 -11.46 -28.24
CA PRO A 31 -35.84 -11.61 -26.97
C PRO A 31 -34.60 -10.71 -26.88
N ALA A 32 -34.15 -10.48 -25.65
CA ALA A 32 -32.93 -9.77 -25.32
C ALA A 32 -31.70 -10.27 -26.10
N PRO A 33 -30.66 -9.43 -26.19
CA PRO A 33 -29.39 -9.84 -25.66
C PRO A 33 -29.26 -9.12 -24.32
N LEU A 34 -29.25 -9.92 -23.25
CA LEU A 34 -28.52 -9.56 -22.04
C LEU A 34 -27.22 -8.93 -22.53
N ARG A 35 -27.04 -7.63 -22.29
CA ARG A 35 -25.70 -7.07 -22.32
C ARG A 35 -24.96 -7.90 -21.29
N THR A 36 -24.18 -8.83 -21.80
CA THR A 36 -23.09 -9.49 -21.13
C THR A 36 -22.32 -8.35 -20.47
N SER A 37 -22.60 -8.13 -19.19
CA SER A 37 -21.57 -7.77 -18.24
C SER A 37 -20.59 -8.92 -18.35
N ALA A 38 -19.70 -8.81 -19.33
CA ALA A 38 -18.46 -9.55 -19.34
C ALA A 38 -17.81 -9.12 -18.03
N SER A 39 -18.00 -9.98 -17.03
CA SER A 39 -17.22 -10.03 -15.81
C SER A 39 -15.80 -9.64 -16.19
N GLU A 40 -15.35 -8.53 -15.59
CA GLU A 40 -14.01 -7.99 -15.71
C GLU A 40 -13.02 -9.16 -15.80
N PRO A 41 -12.08 -9.17 -16.77
CA PRO A 41 -11.06 -10.19 -16.79
C PRO A 41 -10.26 -10.01 -15.51
N THR A 42 -10.54 -10.86 -14.54
CA THR A 42 -9.58 -11.24 -13.52
C THR A 42 -9.05 -10.03 -12.74
N ARG A 43 -9.89 -9.42 -11.89
CA ARG A 43 -9.41 -8.85 -10.61
C ARG A 43 -8.95 -10.02 -9.71
N ARG A 44 -7.93 -10.74 -10.16
CA ARG A 44 -7.18 -11.77 -9.45
C ARG A 44 -5.74 -11.76 -9.95
N GLU A 45 -5.13 -10.59 -10.02
CA GLU A 45 -3.73 -10.53 -9.61
C GLU A 45 -3.77 -10.21 -8.13
N THR A 46 -3.37 -11.22 -7.37
CA THR A 46 -3.19 -11.26 -5.93
C THR A 46 -3.04 -9.85 -5.36
N ALA A 47 -3.96 -9.43 -4.49
CA ALA A 47 -3.62 -8.49 -3.43
C ALA A 47 -2.59 -9.14 -2.48
N ALA A 48 -1.52 -9.69 -3.05
CA ALA A 48 -0.31 -10.05 -2.36
C ALA A 48 0.16 -8.71 -1.84
N ALA A 49 0.16 -8.56 -0.51
CA ALA A 49 0.77 -7.44 0.14
C ALA A 49 2.09 -7.14 -0.59
N ALA A 50 2.16 -5.98 -1.25
CA ALA A 50 3.38 -5.55 -1.92
C ALA A 50 4.44 -5.46 -0.82
N LEU A 51 5.36 -6.41 -0.80
CA LEU A 51 6.42 -6.41 0.20
C LEU A 51 7.23 -5.12 -0.01
N PRO A 52 7.66 -4.45 1.07
CA PRO A 52 8.37 -3.17 0.98
C PRO A 52 9.70 -3.29 0.21
N PHE A 53 10.25 -4.49 0.11
CA PHE A 53 11.50 -4.78 -0.60
C PHE A 53 11.36 -5.98 -1.54
N GLY A 54 12.24 -6.06 -2.55
CA GLY A 54 12.34 -7.21 -3.44
C GLY A 54 13.04 -8.40 -2.78
N ARG A 55 12.87 -9.62 -3.35
CA ARG A 55 13.51 -10.84 -2.83
C ARG A 55 15.03 -10.71 -2.66
N GLN A 56 15.71 -10.05 -3.60
CA GLN A 56 17.16 -9.85 -3.54
C GLN A 56 17.57 -8.99 -2.34
N ASN A 57 16.84 -7.91 -2.05
CA ASN A 57 17.10 -7.05 -0.89
C ASN A 57 16.94 -7.80 0.42
N TYR A 58 15.93 -8.67 0.54
CA TYR A 58 15.76 -9.51 1.73
C TYR A 58 16.94 -10.46 1.94
N VAL A 59 17.50 -11.03 0.86
CA VAL A 59 18.71 -11.86 0.97
C VAL A 59 19.91 -11.03 1.42
N LEU A 60 20.06 -9.80 0.93
CA LEU A 60 21.13 -8.89 1.35
C LEU A 60 20.98 -8.47 2.83
N MET A 61 19.77 -8.21 3.31
CA MET A 61 19.52 -7.97 4.73
C MET A 61 19.86 -9.20 5.58
N LEU A 62 19.50 -10.41 5.14
CA LEU A 62 19.87 -11.59 5.91
C LEU A 62 21.40 -11.76 5.98
N ALA A 63 22.10 -11.43 4.90
CA ALA A 63 23.55 -11.44 4.87
C ALA A 63 24.18 -10.35 5.76
N GLY A 64 23.60 -9.14 5.80
CA GLY A 64 24.05 -8.06 6.67
C GLY A 64 23.89 -8.42 8.15
N ILE A 65 22.72 -8.91 8.55
CA ILE A 65 22.46 -9.44 9.90
C ILE A 65 23.46 -10.55 10.25
N ALA A 66 23.67 -11.52 9.36
CA ALA A 66 24.64 -12.59 9.59
C ALA A 66 26.06 -12.06 9.80
N THR A 67 26.45 -11.02 9.05
CA THR A 67 27.75 -10.36 9.18
C THR A 67 27.89 -9.63 10.51
N ILE A 68 26.84 -8.92 10.96
CA ILE A 68 26.81 -8.25 12.26
C ILE A 68 26.97 -9.28 13.39
N LEU A 69 26.21 -10.38 13.33
CA LEU A 69 26.32 -11.47 14.30
C LEU A 69 27.71 -12.11 14.29
N ALA A 70 28.31 -12.30 13.12
CA ALA A 70 29.69 -12.78 13.01
C ALA A 70 30.68 -11.82 13.66
N GLY A 71 30.49 -10.51 13.54
CA GLY A 71 31.33 -9.50 14.21
C GLY A 71 31.25 -9.59 15.74
N PHE A 72 30.04 -9.71 16.30
CA PHE A 72 29.86 -9.94 17.74
C PHE A 72 30.41 -11.29 18.18
N PHE A 73 30.28 -12.32 17.36
CA PHE A 73 30.84 -13.64 17.64
C PHE A 73 32.38 -13.59 17.68
N ILE A 74 33.02 -12.85 16.78
CA ILE A 74 34.47 -12.62 16.79
C ILE A 74 34.91 -11.93 18.09
N MET A 75 34.16 -10.92 18.57
CA MET A 75 34.46 -10.29 19.86
C MET A 75 34.34 -11.30 21.01
N SER A 76 33.35 -12.19 20.96
CA SER A 76 33.14 -13.22 21.98
C SER A 76 34.21 -14.32 22.00
N LEU A 77 34.94 -14.49 20.90
CA LEU A 77 36.05 -15.45 20.79
C LEU A 77 37.36 -14.89 21.36
N ASP A 78 37.41 -13.60 21.67
CA ASP A 78 38.59 -12.98 22.24
C ASP A 78 38.88 -13.56 23.64
N LYS A 79 40.16 -13.85 23.89
CA LYS A 79 40.62 -14.51 25.13
C LYS A 79 41.17 -13.53 26.16
N GLU A 80 41.41 -12.28 25.76
CA GLU A 80 41.84 -11.22 26.66
C GLU A 80 40.70 -10.84 27.62
N GLU A 81 41.06 -10.41 28.84
CA GLU A 81 40.07 -9.92 29.80
C GLU A 81 39.24 -8.78 29.18
N PHE A 82 37.92 -8.86 29.37
CA PHE A 82 36.94 -7.93 28.80
C PHE A 82 36.94 -7.82 27.26
N GLY A 83 37.63 -8.71 26.54
CA GLY A 83 37.76 -8.62 25.08
C GLY A 83 38.61 -7.44 24.62
N PHE A 84 39.60 -7.02 25.43
CA PHE A 84 40.56 -5.98 25.06
C PHE A 84 41.63 -6.43 24.05
N GLY A 85 41.53 -7.65 23.54
CA GLY A 85 42.40 -8.14 22.49
C GLY A 85 42.09 -7.48 21.15
N PHE A 86 42.94 -7.78 20.16
CA PHE A 86 42.80 -7.24 18.82
C PHE A 86 41.45 -7.62 18.18
N LEU A 87 40.98 -8.85 18.45
CA LEU A 87 39.72 -9.37 17.89
C LEU A 87 38.50 -8.62 18.43
N GLY A 88 38.47 -8.32 19.72
CA GLY A 88 37.39 -7.59 20.37
C GLY A 88 37.45 -6.07 20.15
N LEU A 89 38.62 -5.45 20.25
CA LEU A 89 38.76 -3.99 20.18
C LEU A 89 38.76 -3.43 18.75
N THR A 90 39.26 -4.20 17.77
CA THR A 90 39.45 -3.71 16.39
C THR A 90 38.69 -4.51 15.35
N LEU A 91 38.93 -5.83 15.27
CA LEU A 91 38.37 -6.64 14.19
C LEU A 91 36.85 -6.76 14.31
N GLY A 92 36.35 -7.07 15.51
CA GLY A 92 34.92 -7.17 15.80
C GLY A 92 34.17 -5.90 15.39
N PRO A 93 34.54 -4.71 15.90
CA PRO A 93 33.86 -3.46 15.55
C PRO A 93 33.90 -3.17 14.04
N ILE A 94 35.03 -3.44 13.37
CA ILE A 94 35.15 -3.25 11.91
C ILE A 94 34.18 -4.18 11.15
N VAL A 95 34.07 -5.45 11.56
CA VAL A 95 33.15 -6.41 10.93
C VAL A 95 31.71 -6.00 11.18
N VAL A 96 31.35 -5.59 12.40
CA VAL A 96 30.01 -5.08 12.73
C VAL A 96 29.67 -3.86 11.88
N MET A 97 30.58 -2.89 11.77
CA MET A 97 30.40 -1.70 10.92
C MET A 97 30.20 -2.06 9.46
N SER A 98 30.97 -3.02 8.94
CA SER A 98 30.80 -3.53 7.57
C SER A 98 29.42 -4.16 7.37
N GLY A 99 28.93 -4.92 8.36
CA GLY A 99 27.58 -5.46 8.37
C GLY A 99 26.50 -4.38 8.31
N PHE A 100 26.64 -3.29 9.07
CA PHE A 100 25.72 -2.15 8.98
C PHE A 100 25.76 -1.47 7.60
N VAL A 101 26.92 -1.33 6.98
CA VAL A 101 27.03 -0.79 5.61
C VAL A 101 26.27 -1.68 4.62
N ILE A 102 26.34 -3.01 4.77
CA ILE A 102 25.57 -3.95 3.95
C ILE A 102 24.07 -3.74 4.18
N GLU A 103 23.61 -3.57 5.42
CA GLU A 103 22.19 -3.26 5.71
C GLU A 103 21.74 -1.95 5.07
N PHE A 104 22.53 -0.89 5.19
CA PHE A 104 22.24 0.39 4.54
C PHE A 104 22.13 0.21 3.02
N PHE A 105 23.05 -0.54 2.41
CA PHE A 105 22.99 -0.84 0.99
C PHE A 105 21.76 -1.68 0.63
N ALA A 106 21.40 -2.69 1.44
CA ALA A 106 20.26 -3.56 1.21
C ALA A 106 18.93 -2.79 1.27
N ILE A 107 18.81 -1.80 2.15
CA ILE A 107 17.62 -0.95 2.29
C ILE A 107 17.54 0.08 1.16
N LEU A 108 18.67 0.69 0.78
CA LEU A 108 18.73 1.73 -0.24
C LEU A 108 18.73 1.18 -1.68
N ALA A 109 19.11 -0.09 -1.86
CA ALA A 109 19.12 -0.74 -3.16
C ALA A 109 17.70 -0.73 -3.74
N ARG A 110 17.54 -0.05 -4.88
CA ARG A 110 16.27 -0.07 -5.62
C ARG A 110 16.02 -1.53 -6.04
N PRO A 111 14.84 -2.10 -5.76
CA PRO A 111 14.50 -3.41 -6.29
C PRO A 111 14.56 -3.34 -7.82
N LYS A 112 15.44 -4.13 -8.43
CA LYS A 112 15.46 -4.29 -9.88
C LYS A 112 14.20 -5.09 -10.22
N ALA A 113 13.17 -4.36 -10.66
CA ALA A 113 11.92 -4.92 -11.14
C ALA A 113 12.14 -5.80 -12.37
#